data_AF-A0A660WM41-F1
#
_entry.id   AF-A0A660WM41-F1
#
_cell.length_a   1.000
_cell.length_b   1.000
_cell.length_c   1.000
_cell.angle_alpha   90.00
_cell.angle_beta   90.00
_cell.angle_gamma   90.00
#
_symmetry.space_group_name_H-M   'P 1'
#
loop_
_entity.id
_entity.type
_entity.pdbx_description
1 polymer ?
#
loop_
_entity_poly.entity_id
_entity_poly.type
_entity_poly.pdbx_seq_one_letter_code
_entity_poly.pdbx_strand_id
1 'polypeptide(L)'
;LDNVIDVNQFPLPQIEEKTKLTRKIGLGVMGWADMLIQLGIPYNSDMAISLAEEVMGFILNEAIVKSQELAEEKGVFPAYEGSIWHQKGIKIRNATLTTIAPTGTISIIAGCSSGVEPLFALVFTRHVMDNDRLLEVNPYFEKVARERGFYSQELMNKIAEKGSCQEFPEVPEDVKRIFVTAHDITPDWHIKMQAAFQKYIHNATSKTINFPHSATVEDVRKAYLLAYKLGCKGITIYRDKSREEQVINIGKSQEKVEVKTTPEKFKIAPRPRPQVVRGTTTKITTGCGSLYVTINEDEDGHPFEVFMQMGKAGGCAASQLEAIGRLVSMSLRAGVDPKEIINQLRGIRCPSPSWEKGGTRIFSCADAIAKVIEDRLREKEEKGELKPQEVRTPVYVKEKNIVGVCPDCGSALLHEEGCVKCMSCGYSKC
;
A
#
# COMPACT_ATOMS: atom_id res chain seq x y z
N LEU A 1 -3.25 23.34 17.85
CA LEU A 1 -4.41 22.50 17.50
C LEU A 1 -5.71 23.31 17.43
N ASP A 2 -6.09 24.09 18.46
CA ASP A 2 -7.34 24.88 18.41
C ASP A 2 -7.43 25.81 17.19
N ASN A 3 -6.38 26.57 16.88
CA ASN A 3 -6.35 27.43 15.69
C ASN A 3 -6.53 26.66 14.37
N VAL A 4 -6.13 25.38 14.31
CA VAL A 4 -6.29 24.55 13.11
C VAL A 4 -7.77 24.40 12.76
N ILE A 5 -8.65 24.36 13.76
CA ILE A 5 -10.11 24.25 13.56
C ILE A 5 -10.66 25.44 12.77
N ASP A 6 -10.09 26.63 12.99
CA ASP A 6 -10.59 27.87 12.38
C ASP A 6 -10.02 28.09 10.98
N VAL A 7 -8.78 27.65 10.71
CA VAL A 7 -8.13 27.78 9.39
C VAL A 7 -8.40 26.61 8.45
N ASN A 8 -8.88 25.48 8.96
CA ASN A 8 -9.11 24.28 8.15
C ASN A 8 -10.25 24.52 7.14
N GLN A 9 -10.03 24.08 5.90
CA GLN A 9 -11.06 24.06 4.87
C GLN A 9 -11.74 22.69 4.87
N PHE A 10 -13.01 22.65 5.22
CA PHE A 10 -13.76 21.41 5.34
C PHE A 10 -14.40 21.03 4.00
N PRO A 11 -14.35 19.75 3.59
CA PRO A 11 -14.93 19.33 2.32
C PRO A 11 -16.46 19.34 2.32
N LEU A 12 -17.08 19.27 3.51
CA LEU A 12 -18.53 19.24 3.68
C LEU A 12 -18.95 20.21 4.81
N PRO A 13 -20.00 21.03 4.61
CA PRO A 13 -20.49 21.96 5.64
C PRO A 13 -20.88 21.27 6.96
N GLN A 14 -21.36 20.02 6.90
CA GLN A 14 -21.73 19.24 8.08
C GLN A 14 -20.51 18.93 8.96
N ILE A 15 -19.34 18.67 8.35
CA ILE A 15 -18.10 18.41 9.09
C ILE A 15 -17.63 19.69 9.76
N GLU A 16 -17.70 20.82 9.06
CA GLU A 16 -17.36 22.13 9.62
C GLU A 16 -18.23 22.48 10.82
N GLU A 17 -19.55 22.35 10.67
CA GLU A 17 -20.52 22.62 11.74
C GLU A 17 -20.19 21.78 12.98
N LYS A 18 -20.04 20.46 12.84
CA LYS A 18 -19.77 19.57 13.99
C LYS A 18 -18.39 19.80 14.61
N THR A 19 -17.38 20.11 13.79
CA THR A 19 -16.03 20.39 14.28
C THR A 19 -16.00 21.71 15.05
N LYS A 20 -16.60 22.78 14.53
CA LYS A 20 -16.68 24.08 15.21
C LYS A 20 -17.58 24.05 16.45
N LEU A 21 -18.64 23.25 16.43
CA LEU A 21 -19.57 23.07 17.56
C LEU A 21 -18.88 22.44 18.79
N THR A 22 -18.04 21.43 18.58
CA THR A 22 -17.42 20.66 19.67
C THR A 22 -15.95 20.98 19.91
N ARG A 23 -15.28 21.57 18.92
CA ARG A 23 -13.85 21.92 18.93
C ARG A 23 -12.93 20.81 19.44
N LYS A 24 -13.24 19.55 19.12
CA LYS A 24 -12.46 18.38 19.54
C LYS A 24 -11.06 18.43 18.93
N ILE A 25 -10.04 18.22 19.76
CA ILE A 25 -8.65 18.10 19.34
C ILE A 25 -8.05 16.78 19.87
N GLY A 26 -6.82 16.49 19.45
CA GLY A 26 -6.13 15.28 19.83
C GLY A 26 -4.62 15.50 19.94
N LEU A 27 -4.17 15.92 21.12
CA LEU A 27 -2.77 15.93 21.49
C LEU A 27 -2.32 14.52 21.89
N GLY A 28 -1.27 14.03 21.25
CA GLY A 28 -0.68 12.72 21.50
C GLY A 28 0.84 12.79 21.62
N VAL A 29 1.47 11.62 21.70
CA VAL A 29 2.93 11.47 21.78
C VAL A 29 3.45 10.52 20.70
N MET A 30 4.74 10.63 20.42
CA MET A 30 5.56 9.66 19.69
C MET A 30 6.94 9.59 20.35
N GLY A 31 7.77 8.61 20.00
CA GLY A 31 9.10 8.45 20.58
C GLY A 31 9.13 7.71 21.92
N TRP A 32 8.03 7.04 22.31
CA TRP A 32 7.93 6.38 23.62
C TRP A 32 8.99 5.28 23.83
N ALA A 33 9.19 4.39 22.85
CA ALA A 33 10.17 3.31 22.97
C ALA A 33 11.60 3.85 23.07
N ASP A 34 11.94 4.88 22.30
CA ASP A 34 13.27 5.50 22.34
C ASP A 34 13.54 6.18 23.68
N MET A 35 12.53 6.81 24.28
CA MET A 35 12.68 7.43 25.59
C MET A 35 12.96 6.37 26.66
N LEU A 36 12.23 5.25 26.63
CA LEU A 36 12.48 4.14 27.56
C LEU A 36 13.89 3.56 27.39
N ILE A 37 14.35 3.38 26.16
CA ILE A 37 15.71 2.91 25.87
C ILE A 37 16.76 3.86 26.45
N GLN A 38 16.60 5.17 26.24
CA GLN A 38 17.53 6.18 26.75
C GLN A 38 17.56 6.24 28.29
N LEU A 39 16.42 5.97 28.94
CA LEU A 39 16.31 5.89 30.39
C LEU A 39 16.76 4.54 30.96
N GLY A 40 17.09 3.56 30.11
CA GLY A 40 17.43 2.20 30.56
C GLY A 40 16.24 1.47 31.19
N ILE A 41 15.02 1.72 30.71
CA ILE A 41 13.78 1.13 31.20
C ILE A 41 13.26 0.10 30.19
N PRO A 42 13.06 -1.18 30.58
CA PRO A 42 12.41 -2.17 29.73
C PRO A 42 10.96 -1.78 29.40
N TYR A 43 10.54 -1.91 28.14
CA TYR A 43 9.17 -1.60 27.72
C TYR A 43 8.11 -2.41 28.49
N ASN A 44 8.38 -3.70 28.69
CA ASN A 44 7.53 -4.66 29.40
C ASN A 44 7.84 -4.69 30.91
N SER A 45 7.81 -3.54 31.57
CA SER A 45 8.04 -3.41 33.01
C SER A 45 7.03 -2.51 33.70
N ASP A 46 6.78 -2.74 34.99
CA ASP A 46 5.91 -1.88 35.79
C ASP A 46 6.43 -0.44 35.88
N MET A 47 7.76 -0.26 35.86
CA MET A 47 8.39 1.05 35.80
C MET A 47 8.01 1.82 34.53
N ALA A 48 7.97 1.16 33.38
CA ALA A 48 7.50 1.78 32.13
C ALA A 48 6.01 2.13 32.20
N ILE A 49 5.18 1.29 32.83
CA ILE A 49 3.76 1.57 33.06
C ILE A 49 3.58 2.81 33.93
N SER A 50 4.25 2.89 35.08
CA SER A 50 4.19 4.05 35.96
C SER A 50 4.63 5.33 35.27
N LEU A 51 5.73 5.27 34.50
CA LEU A 51 6.21 6.42 33.73
C LEU A 51 5.22 6.84 32.62
N ALA A 52 4.53 5.89 31.99
CA ALA A 52 3.51 6.21 30.99
C ALA A 52 2.34 6.99 31.62
N GLU A 53 1.93 6.60 32.82
CA GLU A 53 0.89 7.29 33.58
C GLU A 53 1.34 8.70 34.00
N GLU A 54 2.57 8.85 34.46
CA GLU A 54 3.15 10.15 34.84
C GLU A 54 3.23 11.10 33.64
N VAL A 55 3.82 10.65 32.52
CA VAL A 55 3.99 11.46 31.31
C VAL A 55 2.64 11.85 30.72
N MET A 56 1.73 10.89 30.53
CA MET A 56 0.44 11.20 29.91
C MET A 56 -0.47 11.99 30.86
N GLY A 57 -0.34 11.78 32.18
CA GLY A 57 -1.00 12.59 33.20
C GLY A 57 -0.54 14.04 33.17
N PHE A 58 0.76 14.28 33.07
CA PHE A 58 1.32 15.63 32.88
C PHE A 58 0.76 16.28 31.61
N ILE A 59 0.81 15.58 30.47
CA ILE A 59 0.29 16.10 29.19
C ILE A 59 -1.20 16.45 29.28
N LEU A 60 -2.02 15.60 29.92
CA LEU A 60 -3.43 15.87 30.11
C LEU A 60 -3.66 17.11 30.97
N ASN A 61 -2.94 17.25 32.09
CA ASN A 61 -3.07 18.39 32.99
C ASN A 61 -2.71 19.70 32.27
N GLU A 62 -1.58 19.74 31.58
CA GLU A 62 -1.16 20.91 30.81
C GLU A 62 -2.13 21.23 29.66
N ALA A 63 -2.67 20.21 29.00
CA ALA A 63 -3.69 20.41 27.96
C ALA A 63 -4.99 20.99 28.53
N ILE A 64 -5.40 20.58 29.74
CA ILE A 64 -6.56 21.15 30.43
C ILE A 64 -6.29 22.61 30.77
N VAL A 65 -5.18 22.91 31.45
CA VAL A 65 -4.78 24.29 31.80
C VAL A 65 -4.81 25.18 30.56
N LYS A 66 -4.15 24.74 29.47
CA LYS A 66 -4.11 25.55 28.26
C LYS A 66 -5.47 25.75 27.61
N SER A 67 -6.35 24.75 27.67
CA SER A 67 -7.69 24.87 27.11
C SER A 67 -8.63 25.71 28.00
N GLN A 68 -8.35 25.84 29.31
CA GLN A 68 -9.01 26.80 30.20
C GLN A 68 -8.59 28.24 29.87
N GLU A 69 -7.30 28.50 29.70
CA GLU A 69 -6.79 29.82 29.26
C GLU A 69 -7.43 30.25 27.93
N LEU A 70 -7.50 29.33 26.95
CA LEU A 70 -8.15 29.61 25.68
C LEU A 70 -9.66 29.85 25.82
N ALA A 71 -10.30 29.28 26.84
CA ALA A 71 -11.71 29.52 27.12
C ALA A 71 -11.95 30.91 27.71
N GLU A 72 -11.01 31.43 28.49
CA GLU A 72 -11.05 32.81 29.00
C GLU A 72 -10.86 33.82 27.85
N GLU A 73 -9.92 33.54 26.94
CA GLU A 73 -9.63 34.42 25.80
C GLU A 73 -10.73 34.37 24.72
N LYS A 74 -11.20 33.18 24.35
CA LYS A 74 -12.02 32.95 23.15
C LYS A 74 -13.43 32.41 23.44
N GLY A 75 -13.77 32.18 24.71
CA GLY A 75 -14.98 31.50 25.14
C GLY A 75 -14.86 29.97 25.10
N VAL A 76 -15.75 29.28 25.84
CA VAL A 76 -15.86 27.81 25.82
C VAL A 76 -16.28 27.28 24.45
N PHE A 77 -16.15 25.96 24.21
CA PHE A 77 -16.70 25.38 22.98
C PHE A 77 -18.23 25.56 22.90
N PRO A 78 -18.83 25.75 21.71
CA PRO A 78 -20.25 26.07 21.60
C PRO A 78 -21.22 25.04 22.22
N ALA A 79 -20.90 23.75 22.15
CA ALA A 79 -21.69 22.68 22.78
C ALA A 79 -21.33 22.41 24.26
N TYR A 80 -20.81 23.40 24.97
CA TYR A 80 -20.38 23.26 26.38
C TYR A 80 -21.54 22.88 27.30
N GLU A 81 -22.70 23.52 27.14
CA GLU A 81 -23.89 23.26 27.93
C GLU A 81 -24.32 21.79 27.83
N GLY A 82 -24.50 21.15 28.99
CA GLY A 82 -24.84 19.72 29.11
C GLY A 82 -23.66 18.74 28.96
N SER A 83 -22.44 19.23 28.65
CA SER A 83 -21.24 18.39 28.55
C SER A 83 -20.72 17.93 29.92
N ILE A 84 -19.81 16.94 29.93
CA ILE A 84 -19.09 16.50 31.14
C ILE A 84 -18.31 17.64 31.82
N TRP A 85 -17.89 18.65 31.04
CA TRP A 85 -17.14 19.80 31.55
C TRP A 85 -18.08 20.78 32.24
N HIS A 86 -19.26 21.02 31.67
CA HIS A 86 -20.31 21.81 32.31
C HIS A 86 -20.75 21.21 33.64
N GLN A 87 -20.97 19.89 33.69
CA GLN A 87 -21.32 19.19 34.94
C GLN A 87 -20.24 19.31 36.02
N LYS A 88 -18.97 19.40 35.61
CA LYS A 88 -17.82 19.60 36.53
C LYS A 88 -17.56 21.07 36.86
N GLY A 89 -18.26 22.02 36.23
CA GLY A 89 -18.00 23.45 36.38
C GLY A 89 -16.67 23.93 35.79
N ILE A 90 -16.03 23.14 34.92
CA ILE A 90 -14.72 23.45 34.35
C ILE A 90 -14.92 24.08 32.97
N LYS A 91 -14.64 25.39 32.85
CA LYS A 91 -14.72 26.10 31.56
C LYS A 91 -13.54 25.73 30.66
N ILE A 92 -13.80 25.19 29.48
CA ILE A 92 -12.77 24.70 28.57
C ILE A 92 -13.08 25.04 27.11
N ARG A 93 -12.06 25.28 26.29
CA ARG A 93 -12.20 25.66 24.87
C ARG A 93 -12.50 24.47 23.96
N ASN A 94 -12.11 23.26 24.34
CA ASN A 94 -12.14 22.08 23.49
C ASN A 94 -12.84 20.92 24.21
N ALA A 95 -13.81 20.25 23.56
CA ALA A 95 -14.56 19.16 24.21
C ALA A 95 -13.69 17.93 24.54
N THR A 96 -12.67 17.66 23.73
CA THR A 96 -11.65 16.62 23.97
C THR A 96 -10.28 17.18 23.67
N LEU A 97 -9.27 16.70 24.40
CA LEU A 97 -7.92 17.28 24.35
C LEU A 97 -6.86 16.30 23.84
N THR A 98 -6.98 15.03 24.23
CA THR A 98 -5.89 14.05 24.12
C THR A 98 -6.33 12.82 23.33
N THR A 99 -5.43 12.33 22.48
CA THR A 99 -5.58 11.12 21.66
C THR A 99 -4.21 10.59 21.28
N ILE A 100 -4.04 9.27 21.17
CA ILE A 100 -2.84 8.71 20.56
C ILE A 100 -3.20 8.19 19.17
N ALA A 101 -2.79 8.95 18.16
CA ALA A 101 -2.96 8.58 16.76
C ALA A 101 -1.72 7.83 16.24
N PRO A 102 -1.83 7.07 15.14
CA PRO A 102 -0.66 6.55 14.44
C PRO A 102 0.24 7.70 13.99
N THR A 103 1.53 7.60 14.24
CA THR A 103 2.50 8.64 13.87
C THR A 103 3.49 8.18 12.80
N GLY A 104 3.12 7.20 11.98
CA GLY A 104 4.03 6.54 11.01
C GLY A 104 4.93 7.52 10.25
N THR A 105 4.35 8.40 9.42
CA THR A 105 5.13 9.36 8.62
C THR A 105 5.86 10.40 9.47
N ILE A 106 5.20 10.99 10.48
CA ILE A 106 5.79 12.09 11.26
C ILE A 106 6.89 11.62 12.22
N SER A 107 6.84 10.36 12.66
CA SER A 107 7.87 9.74 13.49
C SER A 107 9.17 9.50 12.69
N ILE A 108 9.05 9.17 11.40
CA ILE A 108 10.20 9.09 10.49
C ILE A 108 10.85 10.47 10.32
N ILE A 109 10.04 11.53 10.12
CA ILE A 109 10.55 12.90 10.02
C ILE A 109 11.28 13.31 11.31
N ALA A 110 10.72 12.96 12.47
CA ALA A 110 11.31 13.23 13.77
C ALA A 110 12.47 12.28 14.16
N GLY A 111 12.73 11.23 13.38
CA GLY A 111 13.75 10.23 13.67
C GLY A 111 13.49 9.46 14.97
N CYS A 112 12.23 9.13 15.28
CA CYS A 112 11.85 8.43 16.50
C CYS A 112 10.81 7.33 16.25
N SER A 113 10.56 6.51 17.27
CA SER A 113 9.57 5.44 17.33
C SER A 113 8.14 5.98 17.20
N SER A 114 7.27 5.20 16.56
CA SER A 114 5.90 5.63 16.29
C SER A 114 5.02 5.54 17.53
N GLY A 115 4.36 6.65 17.88
CA GLY A 115 3.34 6.69 18.91
C GLY A 115 3.84 6.16 20.26
N VAL A 116 3.06 5.23 20.81
CA VAL A 116 3.41 4.45 22.00
C VAL A 116 3.79 3.02 21.65
N GLU A 117 4.16 2.74 20.39
CA GLU A 117 4.54 1.40 19.96
C GLU A 117 5.95 1.02 20.45
N PRO A 118 6.22 -0.25 20.77
CA PRO A 118 7.58 -0.74 20.85
C PRO A 118 8.24 -0.72 19.47
N LEU A 119 9.57 -0.85 19.44
CA LEU A 119 10.27 -1.01 18.17
C LEU A 119 9.81 -2.29 17.47
N PHE A 120 9.50 -2.21 16.18
CA PHE A 120 9.13 -3.41 15.41
C PHE A 120 10.36 -4.30 15.15
N ALA A 121 11.49 -3.69 14.81
CA ALA A 121 12.77 -4.35 14.63
C ALA A 121 13.91 -3.43 15.10
N LEU A 122 14.98 -4.02 15.63
CA LEU A 122 16.21 -3.29 16.00
C LEU A 122 17.13 -3.07 14.80
N VAL A 123 17.11 -4.01 13.86
CA VAL A 123 17.90 -3.97 12.63
C VAL A 123 16.99 -4.39 11.49
N PHE A 124 17.00 -3.64 10.40
CA PHE A 124 16.26 -3.99 9.19
C PHE A 124 17.11 -3.74 7.96
N THR A 125 16.83 -4.48 6.89
CA THR A 125 17.52 -4.32 5.63
C THR A 125 16.69 -3.49 4.67
N ARG A 126 17.28 -2.41 4.15
CA ARG A 126 16.69 -1.61 3.09
C ARG A 126 17.32 -1.99 1.75
N HIS A 127 16.49 -2.34 0.78
CA HIS A 127 16.94 -2.52 -0.59
C HIS A 127 17.21 -1.14 -1.21
N VAL A 128 18.45 -0.92 -1.61
CA VAL A 128 18.87 0.26 -2.39
C VAL A 128 18.93 -0.16 -3.86
N MET A 129 18.94 0.81 -4.77
CA MET A 129 19.13 0.56 -6.20
C MET A 129 20.39 -0.31 -6.41
N ASP A 130 20.36 -1.21 -7.40
CA ASP A 130 21.45 -2.17 -7.76
C ASP A 130 21.58 -3.45 -6.92
N ASN A 131 20.48 -3.96 -6.33
CA ASN A 131 20.47 -5.19 -5.50
C ASN A 131 21.30 -5.12 -4.20
N ASP A 132 21.85 -3.96 -3.87
CA ASP A 132 22.59 -3.77 -2.62
C ASP A 132 21.63 -3.69 -1.42
N ARG A 133 22.00 -4.44 -0.38
CA ARG A 133 21.28 -4.54 0.90
C ARG A 133 21.97 -3.60 1.89
N LEU A 134 21.36 -2.44 2.17
CA LEU A 134 21.83 -1.56 3.23
C LEU A 134 21.25 -2.03 4.56
N LEU A 135 22.12 -2.30 5.52
CA LEU A 135 21.71 -2.62 6.89
C LEU A 135 21.46 -1.33 7.66
N GLU A 136 20.26 -1.16 8.19
CA GLU A 136 19.87 -0.02 9.03
C GLU A 136 19.67 -0.52 10.45
N VAL A 137 20.48 -0.02 11.38
CA VAL A 137 20.48 -0.39 12.80
C VAL A 137 19.86 0.75 13.60
N ASN A 138 19.05 0.44 14.60
CA ASN A 138 18.55 1.43 15.55
C ASN A 138 19.74 2.19 16.18
N PRO A 139 19.77 3.53 16.11
CA PRO A 139 20.95 4.31 16.54
C PRO A 139 21.35 4.09 18.00
N TYR A 140 20.37 3.90 18.91
CA TYR A 140 20.66 3.65 20.33
C TYR A 140 21.24 2.26 20.53
N PHE A 141 20.74 1.25 19.80
CA PHE A 141 21.28 -0.11 19.86
C PHE A 141 22.70 -0.17 19.30
N GLU A 142 22.95 0.46 18.15
CA GLU A 142 24.28 0.54 17.53
C GLU A 142 25.30 1.20 18.47
N LYS A 143 24.92 2.33 19.08
CA LYS A 143 25.77 3.04 20.04
C LYS A 143 26.19 2.12 21.19
N VAL A 144 25.23 1.48 21.85
CA VAL A 144 25.49 0.56 22.97
C VAL A 144 26.34 -0.63 22.53
N ALA A 145 26.06 -1.18 21.35
CA ALA A 145 26.82 -2.29 20.79
C ALA A 145 28.29 -1.94 20.53
N ARG A 146 28.55 -0.74 20.02
CA ARG A 146 29.90 -0.24 19.77
C ARG A 146 30.64 0.07 21.07
N GLU A 147 29.99 0.76 22.00
CA GLU A 147 30.58 1.13 23.30
C GLU A 147 30.93 -0.10 24.14
N ARG A 148 30.12 -1.16 24.07
CA ARG A 148 30.33 -2.40 24.83
C ARG A 148 31.06 -3.50 24.05
N GLY A 149 31.54 -3.20 22.85
CA GLY A 149 32.43 -4.08 22.08
C GLY A 149 31.79 -5.34 21.49
N PHE A 150 30.45 -5.44 21.41
CA PHE A 150 29.76 -6.57 20.79
C PHE A 150 29.25 -6.28 19.38
N TYR A 151 29.46 -5.06 18.86
CA TYR A 151 29.07 -4.72 17.49
C TYR A 151 29.90 -5.49 16.46
N SER A 152 29.22 -6.24 15.58
CA SER A 152 29.79 -6.77 14.35
C SER A 152 28.76 -6.76 13.23
N GLN A 153 29.20 -6.57 11.98
CA GLN A 153 28.29 -6.58 10.83
C GLN A 153 27.56 -7.93 10.70
N GLU A 154 28.25 -9.02 11.04
CA GLU A 154 27.69 -10.37 11.07
C GLU A 154 26.56 -10.48 12.11
N LEU A 155 26.78 -10.00 13.34
CA LEU A 155 25.76 -10.01 14.38
C LEU A 155 24.55 -9.15 13.97
N MET A 156 24.78 -7.96 13.42
CA MET A 156 23.68 -7.08 13.00
C MET A 156 22.87 -7.72 11.87
N ASN A 157 23.51 -8.40 10.91
CA ASN A 157 22.80 -9.17 9.88
C ASN A 157 21.97 -10.31 10.48
N LYS A 158 22.53 -11.08 11.42
CA LYS A 158 21.79 -12.15 12.13
C LYS A 158 20.59 -11.60 12.91
N ILE A 159 20.75 -10.45 13.58
CA ILE A 159 19.65 -9.77 14.28
C ILE A 159 18.59 -9.28 13.30
N ALA A 160 18.97 -8.73 12.14
CA ALA A 160 18.01 -8.33 11.09
C ALA A 160 17.20 -9.51 10.57
N GLU A 161 17.84 -10.68 10.45
CA GLU A 161 17.19 -11.91 10.01
C GLU A 161 16.21 -12.45 11.05
N LYS A 162 16.64 -12.48 12.32
CA LYS A 162 15.79 -12.94 13.42
C LYS A 162 14.72 -11.93 13.85
N GLY A 163 14.95 -10.65 13.61
CA GLY A 163 14.09 -9.54 14.00
C GLY A 163 14.23 -9.10 15.45
N SER A 164 15.03 -9.80 16.25
CA SER A 164 15.17 -9.60 17.70
C SER A 164 16.58 -9.95 18.14
N CYS A 165 17.08 -9.29 19.20
CA CYS A 165 18.40 -9.55 19.77
C CYS A 165 18.41 -10.61 20.89
N GLN A 166 17.25 -11.13 21.30
CA GLN A 166 17.10 -11.94 22.52
C GLN A 166 17.87 -13.27 22.47
N GLU A 167 17.97 -13.90 21.29
CA GLU A 167 18.57 -15.23 21.13
C GLU A 167 20.10 -15.22 21.02
N PHE A 168 20.75 -14.05 20.95
CA PHE A 168 22.19 -13.95 20.66
C PHE A 168 23.03 -13.87 21.94
N PRO A 169 23.92 -14.83 22.22
CA PRO A 169 24.76 -14.81 23.43
C PRO A 169 25.78 -13.66 23.44
N GLU A 170 26.12 -13.10 22.28
CA GLU A 170 27.01 -11.95 22.13
C GLU A 170 26.39 -10.66 22.72
N VAL A 171 25.06 -10.59 22.84
CA VAL A 171 24.36 -9.43 23.38
C VAL A 171 24.21 -9.60 24.90
N PRO A 172 24.72 -8.66 25.73
CA PRO A 172 24.59 -8.73 27.18
C PRO A 172 23.13 -8.76 27.66
N GLU A 173 22.85 -9.47 28.75
CA GLU A 173 21.48 -9.67 29.23
C GLU A 173 20.78 -8.38 29.66
N ASP A 174 21.52 -7.43 30.23
CA ASP A 174 20.97 -6.12 30.57
C ASP A 174 20.58 -5.32 29.30
N VAL A 175 21.32 -5.46 28.20
CA VAL A 175 20.97 -4.87 26.90
C VAL A 175 19.73 -5.54 26.33
N LYS A 176 19.66 -6.87 26.34
CA LYS A 176 18.48 -7.63 25.88
C LYS A 176 17.20 -7.18 26.58
N ARG A 177 17.27 -6.94 27.88
CA ARG A 177 16.12 -6.45 28.67
C ARG A 177 15.60 -5.09 28.21
N ILE A 178 16.47 -4.20 27.70
CA ILE A 178 16.08 -2.86 27.23
C ILE A 178 15.61 -2.90 25.79
N PHE A 179 16.35 -3.60 24.93
CA PHE A 179 16.12 -3.63 23.49
C PHE A 179 15.17 -4.77 23.10
N VAL A 180 13.93 -4.64 23.54
CA VAL A 180 12.83 -5.55 23.17
C VAL A 180 12.09 -5.02 21.94
N THR A 181 11.69 -5.93 21.06
CA THR A 181 10.85 -5.65 19.91
C THR A 181 9.39 -5.99 20.18
N ALA A 182 8.50 -5.57 19.28
CA ALA A 182 7.08 -5.86 19.32
C ALA A 182 6.75 -7.36 19.46
N HIS A 183 7.62 -8.24 18.96
CA HIS A 183 7.42 -9.70 19.04
C HIS A 183 8.01 -10.33 20.31
N ASP A 184 8.90 -9.63 21.00
CA ASP A 184 9.46 -10.07 22.29
C ASP A 184 8.51 -9.78 23.46
N ILE A 185 7.55 -8.87 23.26
CA ILE A 185 6.62 -8.42 24.30
C ILE A 185 5.34 -9.25 24.24
N THR A 186 4.92 -9.79 25.39
CA THR A 186 3.70 -10.58 25.47
C THR A 186 2.45 -9.70 25.29
N PRO A 187 1.33 -10.26 24.78
CA PRO A 187 0.10 -9.48 24.58
C PRO A 187 -0.41 -8.76 25.83
N ASP A 188 -0.25 -9.34 27.02
CA ASP A 188 -0.70 -8.70 28.26
C ASP A 188 0.10 -7.43 28.58
N TRP A 189 1.41 -7.39 28.31
CA TRP A 189 2.24 -6.19 28.46
C TRP A 189 1.87 -5.10 27.45
N HIS A 190 1.59 -5.48 26.19
CA HIS A 190 1.06 -4.54 25.20
C HIS A 190 -0.25 -3.88 25.69
N ILE A 191 -1.16 -4.67 26.28
CA ILE A 191 -2.46 -4.18 26.76
C ILE A 191 -2.29 -3.32 28.01
N LYS A 192 -1.46 -3.74 28.98
CA LYS A 192 -1.15 -2.94 30.19
C LYS A 192 -0.59 -1.57 29.81
N MET A 193 0.34 -1.54 28.86
CA MET A 193 0.91 -0.28 28.36
C MET A 193 -0.17 0.59 27.71
N GLN A 194 -1.02 0.00 26.86
CA GLN A 194 -2.13 0.75 26.27
C GLN A 194 -3.08 1.31 27.32
N ALA A 195 -3.40 0.53 28.35
CA ALA A 195 -4.28 0.91 29.44
C ALA A 195 -3.71 2.08 30.27
N ALA A 196 -2.40 2.07 30.52
CA ALA A 196 -1.70 3.15 31.22
C ALA A 196 -1.93 4.50 30.52
N PHE A 197 -1.71 4.56 29.21
CA PHE A 197 -2.01 5.75 28.41
C PHE A 197 -3.51 6.06 28.36
N GLN A 198 -4.37 5.05 28.20
CA GLN A 198 -5.82 5.24 28.03
C GLN A 198 -6.46 6.00 29.20
N LYS A 199 -5.95 5.83 30.43
CA LYS A 199 -6.42 6.55 31.63
C LYS A 199 -6.44 8.08 31.46
N TYR A 200 -5.54 8.62 30.66
CA TYR A 200 -5.32 10.06 30.48
C TYR A 200 -5.73 10.55 29.08
N ILE A 201 -6.47 9.73 28.33
CA ILE A 201 -6.87 9.99 26.95
C ILE A 201 -8.39 10.12 26.84
N HIS A 202 -8.85 11.24 26.27
CA HIS A 202 -10.28 11.50 26.01
C HIS A 202 -10.85 10.65 24.87
N ASN A 203 -10.10 10.50 23.79
CA ASN A 203 -10.48 9.66 22.64
C ASN A 203 -9.91 8.24 22.83
N ALA A 204 -9.32 7.63 21.81
CA ALA A 204 -8.75 6.29 21.87
C ALA A 204 -7.23 6.30 21.71
N THR A 205 -6.61 5.16 22.02
CA THR A 205 -5.19 4.90 21.81
C THR A 205 -5.03 3.97 20.61
N SER A 206 -4.36 4.45 19.55
CA SER A 206 -3.97 3.60 18.43
C SER A 206 -2.65 2.91 18.77
N LYS A 207 -2.76 1.66 19.21
CA LYS A 207 -1.64 0.79 19.54
C LYS A 207 -1.95 -0.64 19.08
N THR A 208 -0.95 -1.29 18.51
CA THR A 208 -1.01 -2.66 18.04
C THR A 208 -0.59 -3.62 19.14
N ILE A 209 -1.45 -4.60 19.40
CA ILE A 209 -1.17 -5.75 20.26
C ILE A 209 -0.68 -6.86 19.35
N ASN A 210 0.63 -7.11 19.36
CA ASN A 210 1.24 -8.14 18.52
C ASN A 210 1.10 -9.51 19.18
N PHE A 211 0.71 -10.50 18.39
CA PHE A 211 0.58 -11.89 18.79
C PHE A 211 1.51 -12.76 17.95
N PRO A 212 2.08 -13.83 18.52
CA PRO A 212 2.80 -14.83 17.74
C PRO A 212 1.84 -15.55 16.78
N HIS A 213 2.38 -16.14 15.71
CA HIS A 213 1.58 -16.87 14.73
C HIS A 213 0.77 -18.03 15.36
N SER A 214 1.29 -18.61 16.45
CA SER A 214 0.69 -19.72 17.20
C SER A 214 -0.46 -19.30 18.12
N ALA A 215 -0.75 -17.99 18.22
CA ALA A 215 -1.83 -17.50 19.06
C ALA A 215 -3.19 -18.07 18.66
N THR A 216 -3.94 -18.53 19.65
CA THR A 216 -5.25 -19.15 19.48
C THR A 216 -6.38 -18.12 19.58
N VAL A 217 -7.59 -18.51 19.16
CA VAL A 217 -8.81 -17.71 19.35
C VAL A 217 -9.04 -17.39 20.83
N GLU A 218 -8.69 -18.31 21.73
CA GLU A 218 -8.81 -18.14 23.17
C GLU A 218 -7.84 -17.07 23.71
N ASP A 219 -6.62 -16.99 23.15
CA ASP A 219 -5.66 -15.95 23.53
C ASP A 219 -6.14 -14.56 23.12
N VAL A 220 -6.71 -14.46 21.91
CA VAL A 220 -7.37 -13.24 21.41
C VAL A 220 -8.55 -12.85 22.30
N ARG A 221 -9.39 -13.82 22.70
CA ARG A 221 -10.52 -13.58 23.62
C ARG A 221 -10.04 -13.04 24.96
N LYS A 222 -8.99 -13.64 25.55
CA LYS A 222 -8.39 -13.18 26.82
C LYS A 222 -7.88 -11.75 26.71
N ALA A 223 -7.28 -11.37 25.59
CA ALA A 223 -6.81 -10.01 25.36
C ALA A 223 -7.95 -8.98 25.33
N TYR A 224 -9.05 -9.26 24.62
CA TYR A 224 -10.22 -8.38 24.65
C TYR A 224 -10.81 -8.23 26.05
N LEU A 225 -10.90 -9.33 26.81
CA LEU A 225 -11.40 -9.29 28.18
C LEU A 225 -10.47 -8.53 29.13
N LEU A 226 -9.16 -8.69 28.98
CA LEU A 226 -8.17 -7.94 29.76
C LEU A 226 -8.26 -6.45 29.44
N ALA A 227 -8.32 -6.09 28.15
CA ALA A 227 -8.46 -4.71 27.72
C ALA A 227 -9.74 -4.08 28.27
N TYR A 228 -10.87 -4.80 28.23
CA TYR A 228 -12.13 -4.36 28.82
C TYR A 228 -12.00 -4.14 30.34
N LYS A 229 -11.42 -5.12 31.06
CA LYS A 229 -11.20 -5.03 32.52
C LYS A 229 -10.32 -3.84 32.91
N LEU A 230 -9.35 -3.49 32.08
CA LEU A 230 -8.43 -2.37 32.30
C LEU A 230 -8.97 -1.02 31.80
N GLY A 231 -10.18 -0.97 31.24
CA GLY A 231 -10.82 0.28 30.80
C GLY A 231 -10.33 0.78 29.43
N CYS A 232 -9.74 -0.08 28.60
CA CYS A 232 -9.41 0.26 27.22
C CYS A 232 -10.68 0.49 26.40
N LYS A 233 -10.73 1.57 25.59
CA LYS A 233 -11.89 1.87 24.73
C LYS A 233 -11.93 1.01 23.46
N GLY A 234 -10.81 0.42 23.10
CA GLY A 234 -10.64 -0.50 21.98
C GLY A 234 -9.20 -1.00 21.93
N ILE A 235 -8.93 -2.07 21.18
CA ILE A 235 -7.58 -2.58 20.92
C ILE A 235 -7.47 -2.97 19.45
N THR A 236 -6.27 -2.87 18.90
CA THR A 236 -5.95 -3.39 17.56
C THR A 236 -5.07 -4.61 17.71
N ILE A 237 -5.53 -5.75 17.21
CA ILE A 237 -4.77 -7.00 17.27
C ILE A 237 -4.10 -7.24 15.93
N TYR A 238 -2.82 -7.60 15.99
CA TYR A 238 -2.08 -8.13 14.87
C TYR A 238 -1.50 -9.48 15.25
N ARG A 239 -1.93 -10.55 14.57
CA ARG A 239 -1.35 -11.88 14.72
C ARG A 239 -0.33 -12.08 13.63
N ASP A 240 0.89 -12.43 14.02
CA ASP A 240 1.97 -12.65 13.07
C ASP A 240 1.56 -13.67 11.99
N LYS A 241 1.94 -13.38 10.74
CA LYS A 241 1.53 -14.11 9.52
C LYS A 241 0.03 -14.18 9.23
N SER A 242 -0.80 -13.32 9.85
CA SER A 242 -2.22 -13.25 9.49
C SER A 242 -2.49 -12.44 8.22
N ARG A 243 -1.46 -11.83 7.61
CA ARG A 243 -1.51 -11.14 6.32
C ARG A 243 -0.37 -11.65 5.45
N GLU A 244 -0.64 -11.89 4.17
CA GLU A 244 0.32 -12.46 3.21
C GLU A 244 1.47 -11.49 2.88
N GLU A 245 1.21 -10.17 2.90
CA GLU A 245 2.22 -9.12 2.76
C GLU A 245 2.39 -8.35 4.07
N GLN A 246 3.59 -8.39 4.65
CA GLN A 246 3.99 -7.55 5.78
C GLN A 246 4.83 -6.37 5.25
N VAL A 247 4.47 -5.15 5.63
CA VAL A 247 5.19 -3.92 5.20
C VAL A 247 6.60 -3.87 5.82
N ILE A 248 6.83 -4.59 6.92
CA ILE A 248 8.14 -4.79 7.54
C ILE A 248 8.29 -6.30 7.78
N ASN A 249 9.13 -6.95 6.98
CA ASN A 249 9.44 -8.36 7.14
C ASN A 249 10.63 -8.51 8.09
N ILE A 250 10.43 -9.27 9.16
CA ILE A 250 11.54 -9.85 9.93
C ILE A 250 12.21 -10.88 9.04
N GLY A 251 13.52 -10.72 8.83
CA GLY A 251 14.27 -11.36 7.75
C GLY A 251 14.43 -12.87 7.88
N LYS A 252 13.38 -13.65 7.62
CA LYS A 252 13.62 -15.01 7.17
C LYS A 252 14.09 -14.98 5.73
N SER A 253 15.41 -15.08 5.56
CA SER A 253 16.02 -15.71 4.41
C SER A 253 15.23 -16.97 4.08
N GLN A 254 14.73 -17.02 2.84
CA GLN A 254 13.90 -18.07 2.29
C GLN A 254 14.51 -19.45 2.61
N GLU A 255 13.89 -20.20 3.54
CA GLU A 255 14.00 -21.65 3.47
C GLU A 255 13.31 -22.06 2.16
N LYS A 256 14.09 -22.66 1.27
CA LYS A 256 13.64 -23.18 -0.02
C LYS A 256 12.58 -24.26 0.21
N VAL A 257 11.33 -23.84 0.33
CA VAL A 257 10.20 -24.65 -0.08
C VAL A 257 10.05 -24.39 -1.56
N GLU A 258 10.26 -25.43 -2.38
CA GLU A 258 9.93 -25.41 -3.80
C GLU A 258 8.44 -25.12 -3.99
N VAL A 259 8.10 -23.83 -4.02
CA VAL A 259 6.81 -23.35 -4.49
C VAL A 259 7.10 -22.53 -5.73
N LYS A 260 6.63 -23.06 -6.86
CA LYS A 260 6.71 -22.43 -8.18
C LYS A 260 6.22 -20.98 -8.08
N THR A 261 7.14 -20.09 -8.45
CA THR A 261 7.04 -18.63 -8.59
C THR A 261 5.70 -18.11 -9.09
N THR A 262 5.16 -17.08 -8.42
CA THR A 262 4.46 -15.92 -9.04
C THR A 262 4.23 -14.81 -7.98
N PRO A 263 4.09 -13.51 -8.36
CA PRO A 263 5.24 -12.67 -8.66
C PRO A 263 5.20 -11.27 -7.98
N GLU A 264 6.34 -10.59 -8.07
CA GLU A 264 6.49 -9.13 -7.95
C GLU A 264 5.32 -8.38 -8.60
N LYS A 265 4.94 -7.24 -8.02
CA LYS A 265 4.05 -6.22 -8.62
C LYS A 265 4.18 -6.26 -10.15
N PHE A 266 3.16 -6.80 -10.84
CA PHE A 266 3.20 -6.91 -12.30
C PHE A 266 3.30 -5.53 -12.91
N LYS A 267 4.52 -5.08 -13.17
CA LYS A 267 4.76 -3.97 -14.07
C LYS A 267 4.46 -4.53 -15.45
N ILE A 268 3.27 -4.22 -15.97
CA ILE A 268 2.90 -4.58 -17.35
C ILE A 268 3.90 -3.85 -18.24
N ALA A 269 4.86 -4.61 -18.76
CA ALA A 269 5.94 -4.13 -19.61
C ALA A 269 6.09 -5.09 -20.80
N PRO A 270 6.46 -4.58 -21.98
CA PRO A 270 6.61 -5.40 -23.17
C PRO A 270 7.70 -6.46 -22.98
N ARG A 271 7.41 -7.72 -23.32
CA ARG A 271 8.38 -8.83 -23.38
C ARG A 271 9.64 -8.39 -24.16
N PRO A 272 10.85 -8.78 -23.73
CA PRO A 272 12.08 -8.44 -24.44
C PRO A 272 12.06 -9.01 -25.86
N ARG A 273 12.62 -8.25 -26.82
CA ARG A 273 12.62 -8.61 -28.24
C ARG A 273 13.81 -9.52 -28.56
N PRO A 274 13.62 -10.73 -29.12
CA PRO A 274 14.72 -11.56 -29.61
C PRO A 274 15.52 -10.88 -30.72
N GLN A 275 16.76 -11.32 -30.94
CA GLN A 275 17.58 -10.76 -32.03
C GLN A 275 16.98 -11.02 -33.42
N VAL A 276 16.31 -12.15 -33.61
CA VAL A 276 15.67 -12.54 -34.88
C VAL A 276 14.21 -12.92 -34.61
N VAL A 277 13.31 -12.40 -35.43
CA VAL A 277 11.88 -12.74 -35.43
C VAL A 277 11.45 -13.08 -36.86
N ARG A 278 10.51 -14.02 -37.01
CA ARG A 278 9.96 -14.41 -38.31
C ARG A 278 8.59 -13.78 -38.49
N GLY A 279 8.29 -13.39 -39.72
CA GLY A 279 7.03 -12.75 -40.04
C GLY A 279 6.80 -12.70 -41.54
N THR A 280 5.62 -12.23 -41.92
CA THR A 280 5.27 -12.06 -43.34
C THR A 280 4.57 -10.73 -43.56
N THR A 281 4.71 -10.24 -44.79
CA THR A 281 4.20 -8.92 -45.18
C THR A 281 3.03 -9.06 -46.12
N THR A 282 1.88 -8.50 -45.73
CA THR A 282 0.68 -8.42 -46.56
C THR A 282 0.61 -7.04 -47.20
N LYS A 283 0.38 -7.00 -48.51
CA LYS A 283 0.14 -5.76 -49.26
C LYS A 283 -1.36 -5.49 -49.35
N ILE A 284 -1.80 -4.36 -48.83
CA ILE A 284 -3.20 -3.91 -48.81
C ILE A 284 -3.37 -2.55 -49.49
N THR A 285 -4.45 -2.37 -50.23
CA THR A 285 -4.72 -1.12 -50.97
C THR A 285 -5.59 -0.18 -50.14
N THR A 286 -5.02 0.95 -49.72
CA THR A 286 -5.72 2.03 -49.01
C THR A 286 -5.97 3.22 -49.93
N GLY A 287 -6.84 4.16 -49.54
CA GLY A 287 -7.07 5.37 -50.33
C GLY A 287 -5.86 6.32 -50.40
N CYS A 288 -4.87 6.15 -49.51
CA CYS A 288 -3.60 6.89 -49.55
C CYS A 288 -2.49 6.16 -50.31
N GLY A 289 -2.74 4.95 -50.82
CA GLY A 289 -1.77 4.14 -51.55
C GLY A 289 -1.63 2.70 -51.02
N SER A 290 -0.64 1.97 -51.55
CA SER A 290 -0.34 0.62 -51.10
C SER A 290 0.37 0.63 -49.73
N LEU A 291 -0.28 0.01 -48.76
CA LEU A 291 0.22 -0.23 -47.42
C LEU A 291 0.76 -1.65 -47.33
N TYR A 292 1.94 -1.80 -46.73
CA TYR A 292 2.58 -3.08 -46.48
C TYR A 292 2.57 -3.31 -44.96
N VAL A 293 1.82 -4.30 -44.50
CA VAL A 293 1.69 -4.65 -43.07
C VAL A 293 2.49 -5.93 -42.83
N THR A 294 3.54 -5.82 -42.03
CA THR A 294 4.39 -6.95 -41.64
C THR A 294 4.02 -7.37 -40.23
N ILE A 295 3.58 -8.60 -40.06
CA ILE A 295 3.30 -9.20 -38.75
C ILE A 295 4.41 -10.20 -38.46
N ASN A 296 5.18 -9.92 -37.42
CA ASN A 296 6.14 -10.84 -36.85
C ASN A 296 5.50 -11.63 -35.73
N GLU A 297 5.96 -12.86 -35.55
CA GLU A 297 5.35 -13.84 -34.65
C GLU A 297 6.36 -14.27 -33.59
N ASP A 298 5.87 -14.69 -32.42
CA ASP A 298 6.68 -15.32 -31.39
C ASP A 298 6.86 -16.82 -31.65
N GLU A 299 7.60 -17.51 -30.77
CA GLU A 299 7.90 -18.94 -30.89
C GLU A 299 6.65 -19.83 -30.85
N ASP A 300 5.53 -19.30 -30.35
CA ASP A 300 4.23 -19.97 -30.27
C ASP A 300 3.28 -19.59 -31.41
N GLY A 301 3.77 -18.81 -32.37
CA GLY A 301 3.03 -18.42 -33.57
C GLY A 301 2.05 -17.28 -33.37
N HIS A 302 2.05 -16.61 -32.21
CA HIS A 302 1.17 -15.48 -31.94
C HIS A 302 1.76 -14.17 -32.50
N PRO A 303 0.92 -13.19 -32.90
CA PRO A 303 1.40 -11.87 -33.29
C PRO A 303 2.25 -11.24 -32.17
N PHE A 304 3.48 -10.87 -32.51
CA PHE A 304 4.47 -10.33 -31.58
C PHE A 304 4.78 -8.86 -31.88
N GLU A 305 4.97 -8.50 -33.15
CA GLU A 305 5.20 -7.11 -33.57
C GLU A 305 4.52 -6.84 -34.91
N VAL A 306 4.06 -5.61 -35.11
CA VAL A 306 3.42 -5.16 -36.35
C VAL A 306 4.14 -3.92 -36.87
N PHE A 307 4.72 -4.05 -38.05
CA PHE A 307 5.35 -2.96 -38.78
C PHE A 307 4.54 -2.61 -40.02
N MET A 308 4.57 -1.34 -40.39
CA MET A 308 3.80 -0.85 -41.52
C MET A 308 4.62 0.12 -42.33
N GLN A 309 4.59 -0.05 -43.65
CA GLN A 309 5.24 0.84 -44.58
C GLN A 309 4.30 1.23 -45.69
N MET A 310 4.22 2.53 -46.00
CA MET A 310 3.52 3.03 -47.18
C MET A 310 4.51 3.13 -48.34
N GLY A 311 4.22 2.51 -49.48
CA GLY A 311 5.23 2.30 -50.54
C GLY A 311 5.72 3.55 -51.28
N LYS A 312 4.95 4.65 -51.33
CA LYS A 312 5.28 5.86 -52.10
C LYS A 312 5.01 7.18 -51.36
N ALA A 313 4.71 7.15 -50.07
CA ALA A 313 4.31 8.33 -49.32
C ALA A 313 5.26 8.62 -48.16
N GLY A 314 5.87 9.81 -48.17
CA GLY A 314 6.32 10.51 -46.95
C GLY A 314 5.23 11.46 -46.45
N GLY A 315 5.29 11.87 -45.19
CA GLY A 315 4.34 12.83 -44.58
C GLY A 315 3.55 12.28 -43.39
N CYS A 316 2.46 12.96 -43.01
CA CYS A 316 1.67 12.66 -41.78
C CYS A 316 1.19 11.20 -41.70
N ALA A 317 0.82 10.59 -42.83
CA ALA A 317 0.37 9.20 -42.85
C ALA A 317 1.48 8.22 -42.44
N ALA A 318 2.73 8.44 -42.86
CA ALA A 318 3.85 7.59 -42.48
C ALA A 318 4.18 7.73 -40.98
N SER A 319 4.15 8.97 -40.47
CA SER A 319 4.37 9.24 -39.05
C SER A 319 3.30 8.59 -38.16
N GLN A 320 2.03 8.68 -38.55
CA GLN A 320 0.92 8.05 -37.81
C GLN A 320 1.00 6.52 -37.87
N LEU A 321 1.35 5.95 -39.02
CA LEU A 321 1.57 4.51 -39.16
C LEU A 321 2.71 4.01 -38.27
N GLU A 322 3.82 4.75 -38.20
CA GLU A 322 4.93 4.39 -37.31
C GLU A 322 4.50 4.42 -35.84
N ALA A 323 3.76 5.46 -35.43
CA ALA A 323 3.24 5.57 -34.06
C ALA A 323 2.29 4.41 -33.72
N ILE A 324 1.33 4.10 -34.60
CA ILE A 324 0.40 2.99 -34.41
C ILE A 324 1.16 1.65 -34.35
N GLY A 325 2.16 1.45 -35.22
CA GLY A 325 2.95 0.21 -35.25
C GLY A 325 3.73 -0.01 -33.96
N ARG A 326 4.35 1.05 -33.42
CA ARG A 326 5.04 1.00 -32.13
C ARG A 326 4.09 0.67 -30.98
N LEU A 327 2.92 1.31 -30.93
CA LEU A 327 1.94 1.08 -29.88
C LEU A 327 1.34 -0.34 -29.95
N VAL A 328 0.93 -0.79 -31.14
CA VAL A 328 0.42 -2.15 -31.35
C VAL A 328 1.48 -3.19 -30.99
N SER A 329 2.72 -3.00 -31.44
CA SER A 329 3.83 -3.90 -31.11
C SER A 329 4.13 -3.93 -29.61
N MET A 330 4.06 -2.79 -28.92
CA MET A 330 4.21 -2.72 -27.47
C MET A 330 3.08 -3.48 -26.75
N SER A 331 1.83 -3.30 -27.18
CA SER A 331 0.67 -3.98 -26.61
C SER A 331 0.75 -5.50 -26.79
N LEU A 332 1.08 -5.97 -27.99
CA LEU A 332 1.27 -7.40 -28.27
C LEU A 332 2.41 -7.99 -27.41
N ARG A 333 3.53 -7.27 -27.28
CA ARG A 333 4.63 -7.69 -26.42
C ARG A 333 4.26 -7.66 -24.94
N ALA A 334 3.37 -6.78 -24.50
CA ALA A 334 2.89 -6.72 -23.13
C ALA A 334 1.85 -7.82 -22.80
N GLY A 335 1.42 -8.60 -23.79
CA GLY A 335 0.47 -9.71 -23.62
C GLY A 335 -1.00 -9.31 -23.81
N VAL A 336 -1.27 -8.18 -24.46
CA VAL A 336 -2.64 -7.79 -24.84
C VAL A 336 -3.16 -8.74 -25.91
N ASP A 337 -4.40 -9.21 -25.76
CA ASP A 337 -5.05 -10.07 -26.75
C ASP A 337 -5.16 -9.34 -28.10
N PRO A 338 -4.66 -9.93 -29.21
CA PRO A 338 -4.81 -9.36 -30.55
C PRO A 338 -6.25 -8.99 -30.92
N LYS A 339 -7.26 -9.72 -30.42
CA LYS A 339 -8.68 -9.43 -30.67
C LYS A 339 -9.10 -8.08 -30.09
N GLU A 340 -8.56 -7.70 -28.94
CA GLU A 340 -8.81 -6.38 -28.34
C GLU A 340 -8.21 -5.25 -29.20
N ILE A 341 -7.01 -5.47 -29.75
CA ILE A 341 -6.37 -4.50 -30.66
C ILE A 341 -7.18 -4.36 -31.96
N ILE A 342 -7.65 -5.48 -32.53
CA ILE A 342 -8.50 -5.48 -33.72
C ILE A 342 -9.77 -4.67 -33.46
N ASN A 343 -10.43 -4.88 -32.32
CA ASN A 343 -11.66 -4.17 -31.95
C ASN A 343 -11.45 -2.65 -31.87
N GLN A 344 -10.29 -2.19 -31.38
CA GLN A 344 -9.98 -0.76 -31.29
C GLN A 344 -9.66 -0.12 -32.65
N LEU A 345 -9.02 -0.86 -33.56
CA LEU A 345 -8.58 -0.32 -34.86
C LEU A 345 -9.65 -0.44 -35.96
N ARG A 346 -10.53 -1.43 -35.86
CA ARG A 346 -11.57 -1.72 -36.86
C ARG A 346 -12.53 -0.56 -36.99
N GLY A 347 -12.84 -0.20 -38.24
CA GLY A 347 -13.85 0.80 -38.55
C GLY A 347 -13.40 2.25 -38.38
N ILE A 348 -12.15 2.52 -37.95
CA ILE A 348 -11.58 3.88 -37.96
C ILE A 348 -11.60 4.40 -39.41
N ARG A 349 -12.10 5.63 -39.60
CA ARG A 349 -12.33 6.22 -40.92
C ARG A 349 -11.35 7.34 -41.23
N CYS A 350 -10.89 7.37 -42.47
CA CYS A 350 -10.11 8.44 -43.08
C CYS A 350 -10.97 9.11 -44.18
N PRO A 351 -10.69 10.38 -44.55
CA PRO A 351 -11.35 11.04 -45.68
C PRO A 351 -11.25 10.29 -47.02
N SER A 352 -10.31 9.35 -47.16
CA SER A 352 -10.08 8.58 -48.38
C SER A 352 -10.27 7.07 -48.15
N PRO A 353 -11.50 6.57 -48.00
CA PRO A 353 -11.77 5.14 -47.98
C PRO A 353 -11.56 4.54 -49.37
N SER A 354 -11.12 3.29 -49.43
CA SER A 354 -10.88 2.57 -50.69
C SER A 354 -11.54 1.18 -50.68
N TRP A 355 -11.56 0.55 -51.84
CA TRP A 355 -11.96 -0.85 -51.97
C TRP A 355 -10.73 -1.69 -52.31
N GLU A 356 -10.61 -2.82 -51.64
CA GLU A 356 -9.57 -3.80 -51.91
C GLU A 356 -10.04 -4.85 -52.93
N LYS A 357 -9.07 -5.52 -53.57
CA LYS A 357 -9.32 -6.66 -54.44
C LYS A 357 -9.97 -7.78 -53.62
N GLY A 358 -11.23 -8.07 -53.88
CA GLY A 358 -12.05 -9.01 -53.09
C GLY A 358 -13.36 -8.41 -52.56
N GLY A 359 -13.63 -7.12 -52.84
CA GLY A 359 -14.90 -6.48 -52.45
C GLY A 359 -14.95 -6.00 -51.00
N THR A 360 -13.85 -6.12 -50.25
CA THR A 360 -13.75 -5.59 -48.90
C THR A 360 -13.46 -4.09 -48.93
N ARG A 361 -14.28 -3.31 -48.22
CA ARG A 361 -14.10 -1.85 -48.11
C ARG A 361 -13.11 -1.52 -47.01
N ILE A 362 -12.06 -0.76 -47.29
CA ILE A 362 -11.06 -0.29 -46.33
C ILE A 362 -11.35 1.16 -45.94
N PHE A 363 -11.61 1.41 -44.65
CA PHE A 363 -12.01 2.73 -44.18
C PHE A 363 -10.84 3.67 -43.87
N SER A 364 -9.69 3.13 -43.49
CA SER A 364 -8.46 3.87 -43.21
C SER A 364 -7.26 2.93 -43.17
N CYS A 365 -6.07 3.50 -42.97
CA CYS A 365 -4.87 2.72 -42.67
C CYS A 365 -5.02 1.89 -41.37
N ALA A 366 -5.68 2.42 -40.34
CA ALA A 366 -5.90 1.68 -39.09
C ALA A 366 -6.86 0.50 -39.27
N ASP A 367 -7.94 0.70 -40.02
CA ASP A 367 -8.89 -0.35 -40.39
C ASP A 367 -8.23 -1.46 -41.23
N ALA A 368 -7.30 -1.09 -42.12
CA ALA A 368 -6.51 -2.04 -42.89
C ALA A 368 -5.64 -2.93 -41.98
N ILE A 369 -5.02 -2.38 -40.93
CA ILE A 369 -4.22 -3.16 -39.97
C ILE A 369 -5.09 -4.20 -39.27
N ALA A 370 -6.26 -3.77 -38.76
CA ALA A 370 -7.17 -4.64 -38.04
C ALA A 370 -7.54 -5.87 -38.88
N LYS A 371 -7.83 -5.67 -40.17
CA LYS A 371 -8.18 -6.74 -41.10
C LYS A 371 -7.02 -7.67 -41.40
N VAL A 372 -5.82 -7.13 -41.60
CA VAL A 372 -4.64 -7.97 -41.84
C VAL A 372 -4.30 -8.82 -40.61
N ILE A 373 -4.42 -8.29 -39.39
CA ILE A 373 -4.22 -9.07 -38.17
C ILE A 373 -5.31 -10.14 -38.04
N GLU A 374 -6.58 -9.79 -38.29
CA GLU A 374 -7.70 -10.72 -38.22
C GLU A 374 -7.59 -11.86 -39.24
N ASP A 375 -7.33 -11.55 -40.51
CA ASP A 375 -7.16 -12.55 -41.56
C ASP A 375 -6.00 -13.49 -41.22
N ARG A 376 -4.90 -12.96 -40.67
CA ARG A 376 -3.76 -13.78 -40.23
C ARG A 376 -4.11 -14.73 -39.09
N LEU A 377 -4.85 -14.27 -38.09
CA LEU A 377 -5.30 -15.12 -36.99
C LEU A 377 -6.22 -16.22 -37.51
N ARG A 378 -7.18 -15.88 -38.37
CA ARG A 378 -8.11 -16.85 -38.97
C ARG A 378 -7.37 -17.93 -39.77
N GLU A 379 -6.44 -17.53 -40.66
CA GLU A 379 -5.65 -18.48 -41.47
C GLU A 379 -4.88 -19.48 -40.61
N LYS A 380 -4.37 -19.06 -39.45
CA LYS A 380 -3.64 -19.94 -38.55
C LYS A 380 -4.53 -20.80 -37.66
N GLU A 381 -5.69 -20.27 -37.23
CA GLU A 381 -6.71 -21.05 -36.53
C GLU A 381 -7.19 -22.21 -37.44
N GLU A 382 -7.44 -21.92 -38.72
CA GLU A 382 -7.84 -22.93 -39.73
C GLU A 382 -6.75 -23.98 -40.00
N LYS A 383 -5.47 -23.61 -39.94
CA LYS A 383 -4.33 -24.54 -40.11
C LYS A 383 -3.94 -25.28 -38.82
N GLY A 384 -4.52 -24.93 -37.68
CA GLY A 384 -4.18 -25.50 -36.37
C GLY A 384 -2.76 -25.15 -35.90
N GLU A 385 -2.17 -24.05 -36.40
CA GLU A 385 -0.78 -23.66 -36.13
C GLU A 385 -0.63 -22.75 -34.89
N LEU A 386 -1.75 -22.34 -34.28
CA LEU A 386 -1.76 -21.54 -33.05
C LEU A 386 -1.81 -22.45 -31.82
N LYS A 387 -0.81 -22.34 -30.96
CA LYS A 387 -0.91 -22.91 -29.61
C LYS A 387 -1.88 -22.07 -28.77
N PRO A 388 -2.52 -22.63 -27.73
CA PRO A 388 -3.31 -21.84 -26.80
C PRO A 388 -2.46 -20.69 -26.24
N GLN A 389 -2.86 -19.45 -26.48
CA GLN A 389 -2.23 -18.32 -25.83
C GLN A 389 -2.47 -18.48 -24.32
N GLU A 390 -1.40 -18.54 -23.52
CA GLU A 390 -1.51 -18.22 -22.11
C GLU A 390 -1.90 -16.74 -22.03
N VAL A 391 -3.20 -16.46 -22.18
CA VAL A 391 -3.76 -15.22 -21.71
C VAL A 391 -3.28 -15.15 -20.26
N ARG A 392 -2.54 -14.08 -19.92
CA ARG A 392 -2.34 -13.69 -18.52
C ARG A 392 -3.71 -13.30 -18.00
N THR A 393 -4.53 -14.32 -17.80
CA THR A 393 -5.76 -14.24 -17.07
C THR A 393 -5.29 -13.89 -15.66
N PRO A 394 -5.66 -12.72 -15.12
CA PRO A 394 -5.56 -12.56 -13.69
C PRO A 394 -6.30 -13.76 -13.11
N VAL A 395 -5.61 -14.54 -12.29
CA VAL A 395 -6.15 -15.74 -11.67
C VAL A 395 -7.51 -15.36 -11.09
N TYR A 396 -8.57 -15.86 -11.73
CA TYR A 396 -9.93 -15.65 -11.26
C TYR A 396 -10.05 -16.38 -9.93
N VAL A 397 -10.03 -15.62 -8.84
CA VAL A 397 -10.47 -16.11 -7.54
C VAL A 397 -11.95 -16.44 -7.67
N LYS A 398 -12.28 -17.71 -7.52
CA LYS A 398 -13.66 -18.16 -7.38
C LYS A 398 -14.28 -17.51 -6.14
N GLU A 399 -15.34 -16.72 -6.36
CA GLU A 399 -16.66 -16.76 -5.71
C GLU A 399 -17.27 -15.41 -5.27
N LYS A 400 -18.48 -15.19 -5.82
CA LYS A 400 -19.65 -14.40 -5.36
C LYS A 400 -19.48 -12.89 -5.18
N ASN A 401 -20.32 -12.15 -5.93
CA ASN A 401 -20.61 -10.71 -5.88
C ASN A 401 -19.85 -9.77 -6.84
N ILE A 402 -19.23 -10.29 -7.91
CA ILE A 402 -18.73 -9.45 -9.01
C ILE A 402 -19.91 -9.05 -9.90
N VAL A 403 -20.16 -7.74 -10.03
CA VAL A 403 -21.27 -7.17 -10.83
C VAL A 403 -20.82 -6.43 -12.09
N GLY A 404 -19.52 -6.31 -12.32
CA GLY A 404 -19.00 -5.70 -13.54
C GLY A 404 -17.53 -5.34 -13.45
N VAL A 405 -17.08 -4.51 -14.39
CA VAL A 405 -15.70 -4.03 -14.49
C VAL A 405 -15.70 -2.52 -14.26
N CYS A 406 -14.75 -2.02 -13.46
CA CYS A 406 -14.65 -0.64 -13.06
C CYS A 406 -14.32 0.23 -14.28
N PRO A 407 -15.12 1.28 -14.59
CA PRO A 407 -14.86 2.13 -15.75
C PRO A 407 -13.55 2.92 -15.61
N ASP A 408 -13.12 3.21 -14.38
CA ASP A 408 -11.92 4.03 -14.14
C ASP A 408 -10.60 3.24 -14.22
N CYS A 409 -10.58 1.98 -13.77
CA CYS A 409 -9.32 1.23 -13.63
C CYS A 409 -9.38 -0.23 -14.08
N GLY A 410 -10.50 -0.68 -14.65
CA GLY A 410 -10.65 -2.05 -15.19
C GLY A 410 -10.67 -3.17 -14.15
N SER A 411 -10.67 -2.85 -12.84
CA SER A 411 -10.76 -3.85 -11.77
C SER A 411 -12.19 -4.36 -11.58
N ALA A 412 -12.37 -5.51 -10.93
CA ALA A 412 -13.70 -6.06 -10.65
C ALA A 412 -14.51 -5.12 -9.74
N LEU A 413 -15.77 -4.90 -10.10
CA LEU A 413 -16.74 -4.17 -9.28
C LEU A 413 -17.53 -5.12 -8.41
N LEU A 414 -17.68 -4.77 -7.14
CA LEU A 414 -18.43 -5.51 -6.14
C LEU A 414 -19.73 -4.77 -5.81
N HIS A 415 -20.84 -5.50 -5.68
CA HIS A 415 -22.11 -4.93 -5.23
C HIS A 415 -22.24 -5.08 -3.72
N GLU A 416 -22.22 -3.96 -3.03
CA GLU A 416 -22.25 -3.90 -1.57
C GLU A 416 -23.11 -2.71 -1.14
N GLU A 417 -24.06 -2.96 -0.23
CA GLU A 417 -24.93 -1.93 0.36
C GLU A 417 -25.78 -1.12 -0.64
N GLY A 418 -26.17 -1.74 -1.76
CA GLY A 418 -26.97 -1.09 -2.81
C GLY A 418 -26.17 -0.22 -3.78
N CYS A 419 -24.84 -0.27 -3.69
CA CYS A 419 -23.93 0.44 -4.57
C CYS A 419 -22.94 -0.52 -5.22
N VAL A 420 -22.43 -0.14 -6.37
CA VAL A 420 -21.36 -0.83 -7.10
C VAL A 420 -20.04 -0.14 -6.79
N LYS A 421 -19.10 -0.83 -6.10
CA LYS A 421 -17.83 -0.27 -5.61
C LYS A 421 -16.63 -0.96 -6.27
N CYS A 422 -15.59 -0.18 -6.56
CA CYS A 422 -14.27 -0.63 -6.98
C CYS A 422 -13.30 -0.50 -5.80
N MET A 423 -12.80 -1.63 -5.30
CA MET A 423 -11.87 -1.65 -4.18
C MET A 423 -10.45 -1.19 -4.55
N SER A 424 -10.14 -1.12 -5.85
CA SER A 424 -8.80 -0.76 -6.34
C SER A 424 -8.60 0.75 -6.46
N CYS A 425 -9.60 1.50 -6.95
CA CYS A 425 -9.47 2.94 -7.19
C CYS A 425 -10.47 3.79 -6.39
N GLY A 426 -11.40 3.17 -5.67
CA GLY A 426 -12.42 3.87 -4.89
C GLY A 426 -13.62 4.35 -5.69
N TYR A 427 -13.75 3.97 -6.97
CA TYR A 427 -14.96 4.23 -7.76
C TYR A 427 -16.19 3.65 -7.06
N SER A 428 -17.27 4.42 -6.92
CA SER A 428 -18.53 3.95 -6.36
C SER A 428 -19.71 4.53 -7.12
N LYS A 429 -20.71 3.70 -7.42
CA LYS A 429 -21.97 4.12 -8.05
C LYS A 429 -23.15 3.47 -7.34
N CYS A 430 -23.91 4.29 -6.62
CA CYS A 430 -25.25 4.02 -6.12
C CYS A 430 -26.22 4.71 -7.10
#